data_AF-A0AA50RAY9-F1
#
_entry.id   AF-A0AA50RAY9-F1
#
_cell.length_a   1.000
_cell.length_b   1.000
_cell.length_c   1.000
_cell.angle_alpha   90.00
_cell.angle_beta   90.00
_cell.angle_gamma   90.00
#
_symmetry.space_group_name_H-M   'P 1'
#
loop_
_entity.id
_entity.type
_entity.pdbx_description
1 polymer ?
#
loop_
_entity_poly.entity_id
_entity_poly.type
_entity_poly.pdbx_seq_one_letter_code
_entity_poly.pdbx_strand_id
1 'polypeptide(L)' 'DPDEPRYCLCDQISFGEMILCDNDLCPIEWFHFSCVSLTTKPKGKWFCPKCRGDRPNVMKPKGQFLKELERYNREKEEKA' A
#
# COMPACT_ATOMS: atom_id res chain seq x y z
N ASP A 1 9.08 1.50 19.60
CA ASP A 1 10.41 0.88 19.50
C ASP A 1 11.00 1.30 18.16
N PRO A 2 12.22 1.88 18.10
CA PRO A 2 12.84 2.24 16.81
C PRO A 2 13.03 1.05 15.86
N ASP A 3 12.97 -0.18 16.37
CA ASP A 3 13.14 -1.41 15.57
C ASP A 3 11.82 -1.93 14.95
N GLU A 4 10.68 -1.30 15.26
CA GLU A 4 9.40 -1.76 14.73
C GLU A 4 9.19 -1.32 13.27
N PRO A 5 8.85 -2.26 12.36
CA PRO A 5 8.69 -1.95 10.94
C PRO A 5 7.56 -0.94 10.71
N ARG A 6 7.81 -0.01 9.80
CA ARG A 6 6.85 1.02 9.38
C ARG A 6 6.12 0.59 8.12
N TYR A 7 4.81 0.82 8.13
CA TYR A 7 3.88 0.44 7.08
C TYR A 7 3.06 1.65 6.63
N CYS A 8 2.10 1.38 5.74
CA CYS A 8 1.11 2.34 5.27
C CYS A 8 1.72 3.53 4.53
N LEU A 9 0.85 4.43 4.06
CA LEU A 9 1.25 5.68 3.41
C LEU A 9 1.78 6.71 4.42
N CYS A 10 1.49 6.51 5.72
CA CYS A 10 1.89 7.41 6.80
C CYS A 10 3.26 7.08 7.41
N ASP A 11 3.92 6.00 6.96
CA ASP A 11 5.23 5.57 7.46
C ASP A 11 5.25 5.43 9.00
N GLN A 12 4.21 4.79 9.54
CA GLN A 12 4.05 4.53 10.98
C GLN A 12 4.00 3.03 11.25
N ILE A 13 4.21 2.65 12.51
CA ILE A 13 4.10 1.27 12.98
C ILE A 13 2.69 0.70 12.79
N SER A 14 2.55 -0.60 13.02
CA SER A 14 1.24 -1.25 13.04
C SER A 14 0.39 -0.75 14.21
N PHE A 15 -0.86 -0.38 13.93
CA PHE A 15 -1.85 -0.06 14.97
C PHE A 15 -3.27 -0.17 14.44
N GLY A 16 -4.23 -0.41 15.33
CA GLY A 16 -5.66 -0.49 14.96
C GLY A 16 -5.94 -1.56 13.91
N GLU A 17 -6.97 -1.34 13.10
CA GLU A 17 -7.32 -2.24 11.98
C GLU A 17 -6.45 -1.95 10.76
N MET A 18 -5.89 -3.01 10.18
CA MET A 18 -5.06 -2.95 8.98
C MET A 18 -5.54 -3.90 7.89
N ILE A 19 -5.28 -3.53 6.65
CA ILE A 19 -5.58 -4.33 5.45
C ILE A 19 -4.32 -4.54 4.62
N LEU A 20 -4.18 -5.75 4.10
CA LEU A 20 -3.16 -6.11 3.11
C LEU A 20 -3.65 -5.76 1.71
N CYS A 21 -2.81 -5.10 0.91
CA CYS A 21 -3.05 -4.90 -0.52
C CYS A 21 -2.93 -6.23 -1.27
N ASP A 22 -3.94 -6.59 -2.07
CA ASP A 22 -3.97 -7.84 -2.83
C ASP A 22 -3.02 -7.89 -4.05
N ASN A 23 -2.18 -6.88 -4.25
CA ASN A 23 -1.15 -6.90 -5.28
C ASN A 23 0.14 -7.44 -4.67
N ASP A 24 0.57 -8.63 -5.10
CA ASP A 24 1.78 -9.31 -4.61
C ASP A 24 3.08 -8.52 -4.85
N LEU A 25 3.05 -7.52 -5.74
CA LEU A 25 4.18 -6.61 -5.99
C LEU A 25 4.07 -5.29 -5.22
N CYS A 26 3.09 -5.13 -4.33
CA CYS A 26 2.89 -3.90 -3.58
C CYS A 26 4.06 -3.68 -2.62
N PRO A 27 4.81 -2.57 -2.71
CA PRO A 27 6.02 -2.39 -1.91
C PRO A 27 5.75 -1.89 -0.48
N ILE A 28 4.47 -1.72 -0.10
CA ILE A 28 4.04 -1.25 1.22
C ILE A 28 3.25 -2.34 1.96
N GLU A 29 2.53 -3.18 1.22
CA GLU A 29 1.71 -4.31 1.69
C GLU A 29 0.55 -3.91 2.63
N TRP A 30 0.84 -3.33 3.79
CA TRP A 30 -0.09 -3.09 4.88
C TRP A 30 -0.51 -1.63 5.03
N PHE A 31 -1.80 -1.41 5.28
CA PHE A 31 -2.39 -0.07 5.39
C PHE A 31 -3.39 0.00 6.54
N HIS A 32 -3.36 1.08 7.32
CA HIS A 32 -4.36 1.35 8.34
C HIS A 32 -5.70 1.71 7.70
N PHE A 33 -6.80 1.19 8.23
CA PHE A 33 -8.15 1.45 7.73
C PHE A 33 -8.44 2.96 7.61
N SER A 34 -8.12 3.73 8.65
CA SER A 34 -8.31 5.19 8.69
C SER A 34 -7.51 5.92 7.60
N CYS A 35 -6.29 5.48 7.31
CA CYS A 35 -5.42 6.08 6.30
C CYS A 35 -5.92 5.84 4.86
N VAL A 36 -6.71 4.79 4.64
CA VAL A 36 -7.26 4.46 3.31
C VAL A 36 -8.78 4.55 3.24
N SER A 37 -9.38 5.28 4.20
CA SER A 37 -10.82 5.56 4.28
C SER A 37 -11.69 4.31 4.30
N LEU A 38 -11.23 3.26 4.98
CA LEU A 38 -12.01 2.08 5.29
C LEU A 38 -12.56 2.19 6.72
N THR A 39 -13.80 1.77 6.89
CA THR A 39 -14.44 1.60 8.20
C THR A 39 -14.73 0.13 8.51
N THR A 40 -14.72 -0.72 7.49
CA THR A 40 -14.97 -2.16 7.58
C THR A 40 -14.15 -2.88 6.52
N LYS A 41 -13.82 -4.15 6.77
CA LYS A 41 -13.12 -5.00 5.80
C LYS A 41 -13.93 -5.10 4.48
N PRO A 42 -13.34 -4.74 3.33
CA PRO A 42 -13.97 -4.91 2.02
C PRO A 42 -14.28 -6.37 1.72
N LYS A 43 -15.31 -6.61 0.91
CA LYS A 43 -15.59 -7.93 0.33
C LYS A 43 -14.79 -8.09 -0.96
N GLY A 44 -14.07 -9.21 -1.08
CA GLY A 44 -13.26 -9.52 -2.26
C GLY A 44 -11.92 -8.77 -2.28
N LYS A 45 -11.39 -8.57 -3.49
CA LYS A 45 -10.07 -7.97 -3.70
C LYS A 45 -10.05 -6.48 -3.36
N TRP A 46 -8.98 -6.06 -2.69
CA TRP A 46 -8.71 -4.67 -2.36
C TRP A 46 -7.26 -4.28 -2.69
N PHE A 47 -7.11 -3.16 -3.38
CA PHE A 47 -5.84 -2.59 -3.78
C PHE A 47 -5.67 -1.21 -3.17
N CYS A 48 -4.48 -0.97 -2.63
CA CYS A 48 -4.14 0.31 -2.01
C CYS A 48 -4.10 1.46 -3.03
N PRO A 49 -4.13 2.73 -2.58
CA PRO A 49 -4.06 3.90 -3.46
C PRO A 49 -2.88 3.91 -4.44
N LYS A 50 -1.77 3.23 -4.10
CA LYS A 50 -0.60 3.10 -4.98
C LYS A 50 -0.73 1.98 -6.02
N CYS A 51 -1.62 1.00 -5.86
CA CYS A 51 -1.77 -0.13 -6.79
C CYS A 51 -3.05 -0.03 -7.64
N ARG A 52 -4.11 0.57 -7.09
CA ARG A 52 -5.42 0.68 -7.75
C ARG A 52 -5.44 1.70 -8.88
N GLY A 53 -6.41 1.53 -9.79
CA GLY A 53 -6.87 2.59 -10.69
C GLY A 53 -7.99 3.40 -10.03
N ASP A 54 -9.04 3.73 -10.77
CA ASP A 54 -10.15 4.56 -10.25
C ASP A 54 -10.95 3.90 -9.13
N ARG A 55 -10.93 2.57 -9.05
CA ARG A 55 -11.72 1.79 -8.09
C ARG A 55 -10.82 0.93 -7.19
N PRO A 56 -11.15 0.78 -5.89
CA PRO A 56 -10.31 0.04 -4.94
C PRO A 56 -10.20 -1.46 -5.21
N ASN A 57 -11.10 -2.04 -5.98
CA ASN A 57 -11.07 -3.45 -6.36
C ASN A 57 -10.48 -3.70 -7.77
N VAL A 58 -9.92 -2.67 -8.41
CA VAL A 58 -9.34 -2.77 -9.76
C VAL A 58 -7.93 -2.21 -9.76
N MET A 59 -6.95 -3.03 -10.17
CA MET A 59 -5.58 -2.57 -10.35
C MET A 59 -5.45 -1.61 -11.53
N LYS A 60 -4.50 -0.68 -11.43
CA LYS A 60 -4.09 0.12 -12.59
C LYS A 60 -3.39 -0.77 -13.64
N PRO A 61 -3.24 -0.32 -14.89
CA PRO A 61 -2.53 -1.07 -15.91
C PRO A 61 -1.12 -1.48 -15.45
N LYS A 62 -0.74 -2.74 -15.68
CA LYS A 62 0.54 -3.32 -15.20
C LYS A 62 1.76 -2.48 -15.59
N GLY A 63 1.81 -1.99 -16.83
CA GLY A 63 2.91 -1.15 -17.31
C GLY A 63 3.02 0.20 -16.58
N GLN A 64 1.89 0.77 -16.14
CA GLN A 64 1.90 1.98 -15.31
C GLN A 64 2.39 1.66 -13.90
N PHE A 65 1.89 0.56 -13.31
CA PHE A 65 2.28 0.13 -11.97
C PHE A 65 3.79 -0.15 -11.87
N LEU A 66 4.36 -0.90 -12.82
CA LEU A 66 5.78 -1.26 -12.78
C LEU A 66 6.69 -0.03 -12.83
N LYS A 67 6.38 0.96 -13.68
CA LYS A 67 7.15 2.23 -13.73
C LYS A 67 7.08 3.01 -12.41
N GLU A 68 5.91 3.04 -11.77
CA GLU A 68 5.75 3.69 -10.47
C GLU A 68 6.47 2.92 -9.34
N LEU A 69 6.49 1.59 -9.41
CA LEU A 69 7.21 0.72 -8.46
C LEU A 69 8.73 0.94 -8.55
N GLU A 70 9.30 0.97 -9.76
CA GLU A 70 10.71 1.28 -9.98
C GLU A 70 11.11 2.62 -9.35
N ARG A 71 10.27 3.65 -9.54
CA ARG A 71 10.49 4.96 -8.93
C ARG A 71 10.44 4.89 -7.40
N TYR A 72 9.45 4.19 -6.84
CA TYR A 72 9.33 4.04 -5.38
C TYR A 72 10.56 3.35 -4.79
N ASN A 73 11.03 2.26 -5.41
CA ASN A 73 12.19 1.52 -4.93
C ASN A 73 13.45 2.39 -4.95
N ARG A 74 13.69 3.14 -6.04
CA ARG A 74 14.82 4.07 -6.12
C ARG A 74 14.76 5.16 -5.03
N GLU A 75 13.59 5.76 -4.82
CA GLU A 75 13.41 6.78 -3.77
C GLU A 75 13.62 6.22 -2.35
N LYS A 76 13.37 4.92 -2.14
CA LYS A 76 13.64 4.23 -0.86
C LYS A 76 15.12 3.90 -0.70
N GLU A 77 15.80 3.44 -1.75
CA GLU A 77 17.25 3.21 -1.77
C GLU A 77 18.03 4.50 -1.49
N GLU A 78 17.61 5.64 -2.04
CA GLU A 78 18.25 6.94 -1.80
C GLU A 78 18.06 7.47 -0.37
N LYS A 79 17.07 6.96 0.37
CA LYS A 79 16.74 7.39 1.74
C LYS A 79 17.17 6.39 2.82
N ALA A 80 17.64 5.22 2.42
CA ALA A 80 18.19 4.19 3.29
C ALA A 80 19.64 4.52 3.66
#